data_AF-A0AAU5N3D8-F1
#
_entry.id   AF-A0AAU5N3D8-F1
#
_cell.length_a   1.000
_cell.length_b   1.000
_cell.length_c   1.000
_cell.angle_alpha   90.00
_cell.angle_beta   90.00
_cell.angle_gamma   90.00
#
_symmetry.space_group_name_H-M   'P 1'
#
loop_
_entity.id
_entity.type
_entity.pdbx_description
1 polymer ?
#
loop_
_entity_poly.entity_id
_entity_poly.type
_entity_poly.pdbx_seq_one_letter_code
_entity_poly.pdbx_strand_id
1 'polypeptide(L)'
;MDCEPISLILDVQAAASQLSPLGRELLRDDLEALPRILLDLASARGWNVVDHERFTAWAIPQLEKYDEVLVLDKLFVGPTGGDGPRYHRVAAHRRLGAAGQLVLDLSGLPDTLDAADPGVRVAVVDDAMYSGGTLTGVLDRLASYGFTVDRVFVSAATERARQHLERHSGVPVDAYFPEPVRGDVIHAHDVYPWLPHSGRRAEPPGTRVPARRISPLLHRNGAWLSDPELAQAPALRKVAASAVDRLRDHLGREPVATDVALLGTDVAVPLPSAADVPDSTPLRQLLAALL
;
A
#
# COMPACT_ATOMS: atom_id res chain seq x y z
N MET A 1 -16.83 -3.69 -25.60
CA MET A 1 -15.43 -3.67 -25.12
C MET A 1 -15.46 -4.43 -23.83
N ASP A 2 -14.89 -5.63 -23.82
CA ASP A 2 -14.82 -6.42 -22.60
C ASP A 2 -13.70 -5.82 -21.75
N CYS A 3 -14.05 -5.16 -20.65
CA CYS A 3 -13.06 -4.66 -19.71
C CYS A 3 -12.35 -5.87 -19.08
N GLU A 4 -11.02 -5.86 -19.06
CA GLU A 4 -10.26 -6.91 -18.39
C GLU A 4 -10.59 -6.92 -16.89
N PRO A 5 -10.73 -8.10 -16.27
CA PRO A 5 -11.10 -8.20 -14.87
C PRO A 5 -10.01 -7.57 -13.99
N ILE A 6 -10.45 -6.68 -13.11
CA ILE A 6 -9.63 -6.07 -12.06
C ILE A 6 -9.44 -7.09 -10.94
N SER A 7 -8.28 -7.02 -10.27
CA SER A 7 -8.02 -7.76 -9.04
C SER A 7 -8.09 -6.81 -7.83
N LEU A 8 -8.94 -7.12 -6.87
CA LEU A 8 -9.06 -6.41 -5.60
C LEU A 8 -8.25 -7.15 -4.52
N ILE A 9 -7.29 -6.48 -3.91
CA ILE A 9 -6.60 -6.95 -2.70
C ILE A 9 -7.39 -6.46 -1.49
N LEU A 10 -8.01 -7.39 -0.78
CA LEU A 10 -8.79 -7.10 0.42
C LEU A 10 -7.86 -7.00 1.63
N ASP A 11 -7.37 -5.79 1.90
CA ASP A 11 -6.37 -5.49 2.93
C ASP A 11 -6.83 -4.43 3.96
N VAL A 12 -8.13 -4.15 4.00
CA VAL A 12 -8.75 -3.17 4.92
C VAL A 12 -8.34 -3.40 6.37
N GLN A 13 -8.39 -4.65 6.85
CA GLN A 13 -8.06 -4.99 8.23
C GLN A 13 -6.56 -4.84 8.53
N ALA A 14 -5.72 -5.20 7.57
CA ALA A 14 -4.28 -5.01 7.69
C ALA A 14 -3.93 -3.51 7.74
N ALA A 15 -4.54 -2.70 6.88
CA ALA A 15 -4.38 -1.25 6.92
C ALA A 15 -4.91 -0.63 8.22
N ALA A 16 -6.06 -1.11 8.73
CA ALA A 16 -6.64 -0.66 9.98
C ALA A 16 -5.73 -0.89 11.20
N SER A 17 -4.84 -1.88 11.15
CA SER A 17 -3.88 -2.15 12.23
C SER A 17 -2.88 -0.99 12.43
N GLN A 18 -2.65 -0.18 11.41
CA GLN A 18 -1.75 0.99 11.44
C GLN A 18 -2.44 2.28 11.92
N LEU A 19 -3.75 2.24 12.18
CA LEU A 19 -4.47 3.36 12.77
C LEU A 19 -4.11 3.53 14.26
N SER A 20 -4.19 4.77 14.74
CA SER A 20 -4.12 5.07 16.17
C SER A 20 -5.28 4.37 16.91
N PRO A 21 -5.19 4.15 18.24
CA PRO A 21 -6.32 3.62 19.01
C PRO A 21 -7.60 4.42 18.81
N LEU A 22 -7.49 5.76 18.78
CA LEU A 22 -8.61 6.65 18.49
C LEU A 22 -9.13 6.47 17.06
N GLY A 23 -8.25 6.36 16.06
CA GLY A 23 -8.62 6.12 14.67
C GLY A 23 -9.41 4.82 14.50
N ARG A 24 -8.99 3.74 15.18
CA ARG A 24 -9.72 2.46 15.18
C ARG A 24 -11.09 2.56 15.83
N GLU A 25 -11.20 3.35 16.89
CA GLU A 25 -12.48 3.61 17.56
C GLU A 25 -13.43 4.41 16.66
N LEU A 26 -12.96 5.55 16.12
CA LEU A 26 -13.76 6.45 15.30
C LEU A 26 -14.16 5.83 13.95
N LEU A 27 -13.38 4.90 13.42
CA LEU A 27 -13.63 4.26 12.13
C LEU A 27 -14.22 2.86 12.24
N ARG A 28 -14.53 2.35 13.44
CA ARG A 28 -14.95 0.95 13.66
C ARG A 28 -16.05 0.50 12.69
N ASP A 29 -17.16 1.24 12.64
CA ASP A 29 -18.30 0.88 11.78
C ASP A 29 -17.93 0.89 10.29
N ASP A 30 -17.00 1.76 9.89
CA ASP A 30 -16.53 1.86 8.51
C ASP A 30 -15.67 0.66 8.13
N LEU A 31 -14.78 0.26 9.04
CA LEU A 31 -13.89 -0.89 8.87
C LEU A 31 -14.67 -2.22 8.80
N GLU A 32 -15.83 -2.29 9.46
CA GLU A 32 -16.74 -3.43 9.36
C GLU A 32 -17.56 -3.41 8.06
N ALA A 33 -18.02 -2.23 7.62
CA ALA A 33 -18.87 -2.10 6.44
C ALA A 33 -18.10 -2.18 5.11
N LEU A 34 -16.89 -1.59 5.06
CA LEU A 34 -16.11 -1.42 3.83
C LEU A 34 -15.79 -2.74 3.12
N PRO A 35 -15.29 -3.82 3.79
CA PRO A 35 -15.04 -5.09 3.14
C PRO A 35 -16.27 -5.64 2.43
N ARG A 36 -17.45 -5.56 3.07
CA ARG A 36 -18.70 -6.05 2.49
C ARG A 36 -19.08 -5.26 1.24
N ILE A 37 -19.01 -3.93 1.30
CA ILE A 37 -19.32 -3.06 0.14
C ILE A 37 -18.41 -3.40 -1.04
N LEU A 38 -17.12 -3.59 -0.79
CA LEU A 38 -16.14 -3.89 -1.83
C LEU A 38 -16.30 -5.31 -2.40
N LEU A 39 -16.65 -6.28 -1.57
CA LEU A 39 -16.95 -7.65 -2.02
C LEU A 39 -18.22 -7.71 -2.86
N ASP A 40 -19.28 -6.99 -2.48
CA ASP A 40 -20.51 -6.90 -3.25
C ASP A 40 -20.24 -6.27 -4.63
N LEU A 41 -19.40 -5.23 -4.67
CA LEU A 41 -18.99 -4.60 -5.92
C LEU A 41 -18.12 -5.54 -6.78
N ALA A 42 -17.11 -6.16 -6.18
CA ALA A 42 -16.23 -7.10 -6.88
C ALA A 42 -17.04 -8.24 -7.50
N SER A 43 -17.98 -8.80 -6.74
CA SER A 43 -18.91 -9.84 -7.21
C SER A 43 -19.77 -9.36 -8.39
N ALA A 44 -20.37 -8.17 -8.29
CA ALA A 44 -21.19 -7.60 -9.36
C ALA A 44 -20.40 -7.32 -10.66
N ARG A 45 -19.08 -7.14 -10.55
CA ARG A 45 -18.18 -6.84 -11.67
C ARG A 45 -17.37 -8.03 -12.17
N GLY A 46 -17.47 -9.18 -11.50
CA GLY A 46 -16.61 -10.33 -11.79
C GLY A 46 -15.13 -10.04 -11.55
N TRP A 47 -14.81 -9.19 -10.57
CA TRP A 47 -13.44 -8.94 -10.15
C TRP A 47 -12.89 -10.13 -9.37
N ASN A 48 -11.60 -10.36 -9.52
CA ASN A 48 -10.89 -11.31 -8.68
C ASN A 48 -10.65 -10.69 -7.31
N VAL A 49 -10.82 -11.46 -6.24
CA VAL A 49 -10.56 -10.99 -4.87
C VAL A 49 -9.42 -11.79 -4.28
N VAL A 50 -8.38 -11.08 -3.87
CA VAL A 50 -7.22 -11.62 -3.16
C VAL A 50 -7.31 -11.18 -1.70
N ASP A 51 -7.51 -12.14 -0.81
CA ASP A 51 -7.51 -11.88 0.63
C ASP A 51 -6.06 -11.75 1.14
N HIS A 52 -5.73 -10.60 1.73
CA HIS A 52 -4.36 -10.30 2.17
C HIS A 52 -3.89 -11.20 3.33
N GLU A 53 -4.80 -11.59 4.23
CA GLU A 53 -4.51 -12.50 5.33
C GLU A 53 -4.17 -13.90 4.77
N ARG A 54 -4.93 -14.37 3.78
CA ARG A 54 -4.64 -15.64 3.09
C ARG A 54 -3.33 -15.59 2.32
N PHE A 55 -3.01 -14.48 1.67
CA PHE A 55 -1.71 -14.28 1.04
C PHE A 55 -0.59 -14.38 2.07
N THR A 56 -0.70 -13.67 3.20
CA THR A 56 0.30 -13.70 4.27
C THR A 56 0.48 -15.11 4.81
N ALA A 57 -0.62 -15.82 5.09
CA ALA A 57 -0.60 -17.20 5.56
C ALA A 57 0.02 -18.18 4.54
N TRP A 58 -0.14 -17.93 3.25
CA TRP A 58 0.51 -18.72 2.19
C TRP A 58 2.01 -18.39 2.03
N ALA A 59 2.39 -17.12 2.17
CA ALA A 59 3.76 -16.67 1.98
C ALA A 59 4.67 -17.15 3.13
N ILE A 60 4.21 -17.09 4.38
CA ILE A 60 5.02 -17.41 5.57
C ILE A 60 5.74 -18.78 5.46
N PRO A 61 5.06 -19.92 5.20
CA PRO A 61 5.73 -21.23 5.10
C PRO A 61 6.75 -21.34 3.96
N GLN A 62 6.64 -20.48 2.94
CA GLN A 62 7.60 -20.44 1.85
C GLN A 62 8.81 -19.59 2.22
N LEU A 63 8.56 -18.49 2.92
CA LEU A 63 9.57 -17.57 3.43
C LEU A 63 10.43 -18.21 4.52
N GLU A 64 9.89 -19.13 5.33
CA GLU A 64 10.63 -19.90 6.35
C GLU A 64 11.82 -20.71 5.81
N LYS A 65 11.90 -20.90 4.50
CA LYS A 65 13.05 -21.55 3.86
C LYS A 65 14.25 -20.59 3.78
N TYR A 66 14.04 -19.29 3.85
CA TYR A 66 15.07 -18.29 3.64
C TYR A 66 15.78 -17.94 4.94
N ASP A 67 16.99 -17.38 4.83
CA ASP A 67 17.74 -16.87 5.98
C ASP A 67 17.28 -15.44 6.30
N GLU A 68 17.00 -14.67 5.25
CA GLU A 68 16.65 -13.27 5.30
C GLU A 68 15.42 -13.01 4.42
N VAL A 69 14.49 -12.19 4.92
CA VAL A 69 13.29 -11.79 4.18
C VAL A 69 13.19 -10.29 4.16
N LEU A 70 13.21 -9.70 2.97
CA LEU A 70 12.97 -8.27 2.76
C LEU A 70 11.48 -8.05 2.51
N VAL A 71 10.84 -7.32 3.41
CA VAL A 71 9.41 -7.02 3.40
C VAL A 71 9.19 -5.63 2.82
N LEU A 72 8.69 -5.56 1.59
CA LEU A 72 8.31 -4.31 0.91
C LEU A 72 6.86 -3.92 1.22
N ASP A 73 5.99 -4.91 1.36
CA ASP A 73 4.61 -4.72 1.77
C ASP A 73 4.54 -4.28 3.24
N LYS A 74 4.07 -3.05 3.47
CA LYS A 74 3.93 -2.49 4.83
C LYS A 74 2.84 -3.21 5.64
N LEU A 75 1.88 -3.83 4.97
CA LEU A 75 0.77 -4.56 5.58
C LEU A 75 1.14 -6.01 5.90
N PHE A 76 2.22 -6.53 5.32
CA PHE A 76 2.69 -7.88 5.62
C PHE A 76 3.09 -8.02 7.10
N VAL A 77 2.49 -9.00 7.77
CA VAL A 77 2.80 -9.34 9.17
C VAL A 77 3.54 -10.67 9.17
N GLY A 78 4.88 -10.59 9.23
CA GLY A 78 5.71 -11.78 9.44
C GLY A 78 5.61 -12.31 10.87
N PRO A 79 6.13 -13.53 11.12
CA PRO A 79 6.21 -14.11 12.45
C PRO A 79 6.99 -13.20 13.42
N THR A 80 6.46 -13.02 14.63
CA THR A 80 7.12 -12.27 15.70
C THR A 80 7.80 -13.23 16.68
N GLY A 81 8.97 -13.76 16.30
CA GLY A 81 9.83 -14.58 17.17
C GLY A 81 10.04 -16.04 16.72
N GLY A 82 11.20 -16.60 17.04
CA GLY A 82 11.59 -17.99 16.76
C GLY A 82 12.92 -18.14 16.00
N ASP A 83 13.33 -19.39 15.75
CA ASP A 83 14.52 -19.80 14.96
C ASP A 83 14.34 -19.61 13.43
N GLY A 84 13.46 -18.69 13.01
CA GLY A 84 13.10 -18.46 11.61
C GLY A 84 13.93 -17.38 10.91
N PRO A 85 13.60 -17.06 9.64
CA PRO A 85 14.26 -15.99 8.91
C PRO A 85 14.20 -14.66 9.66
N ARG A 86 15.23 -13.84 9.44
CA ARG A 86 15.21 -12.44 9.87
C ARG A 86 14.42 -11.60 8.86
N TYR A 87 13.36 -10.95 9.34
CA TYR A 87 12.50 -10.09 8.51
C TYR A 87 12.95 -8.63 8.61
N HIS A 88 13.24 -8.01 7.46
CA HIS A 88 13.65 -6.61 7.34
C HIS A 88 12.59 -5.83 6.59
N ARG A 89 12.00 -4.83 7.25
CA ARG A 89 11.05 -3.94 6.59
C ARG A 89 11.79 -2.89 5.79
N VAL A 90 11.60 -2.93 4.46
CA VAL A 90 12.25 -2.01 3.53
C VAL A 90 11.18 -1.12 2.92
N ALA A 91 11.26 0.18 3.19
CA ALA A 91 10.38 1.14 2.57
C ALA A 91 10.99 1.64 1.26
N ALA A 92 10.33 1.33 0.14
CA ALA A 92 10.69 1.79 -1.19
C ALA A 92 9.93 3.05 -1.57
N HIS A 93 10.63 4.17 -1.69
CA HIS A 93 10.06 5.47 -2.05
C HIS A 93 10.58 5.92 -3.41
N ARG A 94 9.69 6.34 -4.30
CA ARG A 94 10.10 7.01 -5.54
C ARG A 94 10.27 8.51 -5.28
N ARG A 95 11.49 9.02 -5.38
CA ARG A 95 11.82 10.46 -5.28
C ARG A 95 12.22 11.02 -6.65
N LEU A 96 11.96 12.30 -6.88
CA LEU A 96 12.56 13.00 -8.01
C LEU A 96 14.02 13.32 -7.66
N GLY A 97 14.95 12.82 -8.45
CA GLY A 97 16.37 13.09 -8.34
C GLY A 97 16.72 14.50 -8.84
N ALA A 98 17.96 14.92 -8.58
CA ALA A 98 18.44 16.27 -8.90
C ALA A 98 18.35 16.65 -10.40
N ALA A 99 18.35 15.67 -11.31
CA ALA A 99 18.17 15.89 -12.75
C ALA A 99 16.76 15.52 -13.25
N GLY A 100 15.77 15.47 -12.35
CA GLY A 100 14.36 15.22 -12.69
C GLY A 100 14.01 13.75 -12.97
N GLN A 101 14.97 12.82 -12.86
CA GLN A 101 14.69 11.38 -12.98
C GLN A 101 14.00 10.84 -11.72
N LEU A 102 13.10 9.86 -11.87
CA LEU A 102 12.59 9.11 -10.73
C LEU A 102 13.70 8.19 -10.20
N VAL A 103 14.13 8.42 -8.96
CA VAL A 103 15.09 7.59 -8.24
C VAL A 103 14.32 6.77 -7.20
N LEU A 104 14.66 5.49 -7.08
CA LEU A 104 14.18 4.65 -5.99
C LEU A 104 15.07 4.86 -4.76
N ASP A 105 14.45 5.26 -3.65
CA ASP A 105 15.06 5.42 -2.35
C ASP A 105 14.61 4.27 -1.46
N LEU A 106 15.55 3.48 -0.97
CA LEU A 106 15.28 2.34 -0.08
C LEU A 106 15.73 2.74 1.32
N SER A 107 14.79 2.75 2.27
CA SER A 107 15.06 2.99 3.69
C SER A 107 14.69 1.76 4.51
N GLY A 108 15.35 1.58 5.66
CA GLY A 108 15.17 0.39 6.49
C GLY A 108 15.96 -0.84 6.01
N LEU A 109 16.84 -0.67 5.02
CA LEU A 109 17.86 -1.68 4.74
C LEU A 109 18.83 -1.74 5.92
N PRO A 110 19.14 -2.94 6.45
CA PRO A 110 20.18 -3.11 7.46
C PRO A 110 21.52 -2.59 6.95
N ASP A 111 22.19 -1.75 7.75
CA ASP A 111 23.59 -1.34 7.50
C ASP A 111 24.53 -2.56 7.51
N THR A 112 24.10 -3.63 8.18
CA THR A 112 24.79 -4.91 8.34
C THR A 112 23.83 -6.05 8.01
N LEU A 113 23.35 -6.12 6.77
CA LEU A 113 23.29 -7.47 6.21
C LEU A 113 24.74 -7.77 5.83
N ASP A 114 25.25 -8.93 6.23
CA ASP A 114 26.53 -9.43 5.73
C ASP A 114 26.37 -9.71 4.23
N ALA A 115 26.36 -8.65 3.43
CA ALA A 115 25.97 -8.57 2.02
C ALA A 115 26.99 -9.24 1.09
N ALA A 116 27.74 -10.19 1.61
CA ALA A 116 28.84 -10.86 0.93
C ALA A 116 28.99 -12.33 1.36
N ASP A 117 28.19 -12.87 2.28
CA ASP A 117 28.24 -14.30 2.56
C ASP A 117 27.50 -15.07 1.44
N PRO A 118 28.20 -15.81 0.55
CA PRO A 118 27.59 -16.48 -0.59
C PRO A 118 26.56 -17.56 -0.24
N GLY A 119 26.41 -17.88 1.05
CA GLY A 119 25.44 -18.86 1.55
C GLY A 119 24.07 -18.31 1.95
N VAL A 120 23.92 -16.99 2.12
CA VAL A 120 22.68 -16.40 2.65
C VAL A 120 21.61 -16.31 1.56
N ARG A 121 20.47 -16.96 1.78
CA ARG A 121 19.32 -16.92 0.89
C ARG A 121 18.37 -15.80 1.30
N VAL A 122 18.23 -14.82 0.41
CA VAL A 122 17.34 -13.68 0.61
C VAL A 122 16.08 -13.85 -0.24
N ALA A 123 14.90 -13.72 0.38
CA ALA A 123 13.63 -13.57 -0.31
C ALA A 123 13.11 -12.13 -0.20
N VAL A 124 12.30 -11.72 -1.18
CA VAL A 124 11.55 -10.45 -1.14
C VAL A 124 10.06 -10.78 -1.10
N VAL A 125 9.29 -10.07 -0.28
CA VAL A 125 7.84 -10.14 -0.27
C VAL A 125 7.23 -8.76 -0.50
N ASP A 126 6.28 -8.68 -1.42
CA ASP A 126 5.54 -7.47 -1.79
C ASP A 126 4.05 -7.79 -1.96
N ASP A 127 3.20 -6.78 -1.99
CA ASP A 127 1.76 -6.97 -2.07
C ASP A 127 1.33 -7.33 -3.50
N ALA A 128 1.75 -6.57 -4.51
CA ALA A 128 1.37 -6.78 -5.89
C ALA A 128 2.43 -6.31 -6.86
N MET A 129 2.41 -6.88 -8.06
CA MET A 129 3.31 -6.50 -9.14
C MET A 129 2.58 -6.25 -10.45
N TYR A 130 2.37 -4.97 -10.79
CA TYR A 130 1.68 -4.59 -12.02
C TYR A 130 2.59 -4.46 -13.25
N SER A 131 3.68 -3.68 -13.14
CA SER A 131 4.63 -3.45 -14.25
C SER A 131 5.99 -4.11 -14.06
N GLY A 132 6.30 -4.54 -12.83
CA GLY A 132 7.62 -5.05 -12.43
C GLY A 132 8.68 -3.96 -12.22
N GLY A 133 8.42 -2.70 -12.60
CA GLY A 133 9.43 -1.63 -12.54
C GLY A 133 9.87 -1.26 -11.11
N THR A 134 8.97 -1.26 -10.12
CA THR A 134 9.36 -1.02 -8.72
C THR A 134 10.29 -2.12 -8.24
N LEU A 135 9.86 -3.39 -8.33
CA LEU A 135 10.64 -4.53 -7.89
C LEU A 135 11.97 -4.65 -8.64
N THR A 136 12.00 -4.37 -9.94
CA THR A 136 13.26 -4.32 -10.71
C THR A 136 14.23 -3.32 -10.12
N GLY A 137 13.77 -2.08 -9.86
CA GLY A 137 14.60 -1.07 -9.22
C GLY A 137 15.03 -1.43 -7.80
N VAL A 138 14.18 -2.15 -7.05
CA VAL A 138 14.55 -2.69 -5.73
C VAL A 138 15.68 -3.72 -5.89
N LEU A 139 15.51 -4.71 -6.78
CA LEU A 139 16.50 -5.77 -7.00
C LEU A 139 17.83 -5.20 -7.50
N ASP A 140 17.82 -4.26 -8.45
CA ASP A 140 19.03 -3.59 -8.94
C ASP A 140 19.76 -2.87 -7.78
N ARG A 141 18.99 -2.20 -6.92
CA ARG A 141 19.55 -1.49 -5.78
C ARG A 141 20.12 -2.46 -4.74
N LEU A 142 19.43 -3.56 -4.48
CA LEU A 142 19.89 -4.64 -3.61
C LEU A 142 21.18 -5.26 -4.14
N ALA A 143 21.24 -5.58 -5.43
CA ALA A 143 22.44 -6.08 -6.09
C ALA A 143 23.61 -5.09 -5.98
N SER A 144 23.34 -3.77 -6.07
CA SER A 144 24.38 -2.74 -5.89
C SER A 144 24.97 -2.68 -4.49
N TYR A 145 24.29 -3.28 -3.50
CA TYR A 145 24.79 -3.44 -2.14
C TYR A 145 25.38 -4.84 -1.88
N GLY A 146 25.44 -5.72 -2.90
CA GLY A 146 25.96 -7.08 -2.78
C GLY A 146 24.92 -8.16 -2.47
N PHE A 147 23.63 -7.80 -2.36
CA PHE A 147 22.58 -8.79 -2.10
C PHE A 147 22.28 -9.65 -3.33
N THR A 148 22.09 -10.95 -3.08
CA THR A 148 21.53 -11.87 -4.07
C THR A 148 20.14 -12.30 -3.59
N VAL A 149 19.12 -11.93 -4.36
CA VAL A 149 17.73 -12.35 -4.08
C VAL A 149 17.48 -13.66 -4.81
N ASP A 150 17.05 -14.69 -4.08
CA ASP A 150 16.73 -16.00 -4.62
C ASP A 150 15.31 -16.06 -5.17
N ARG A 151 14.37 -15.35 -4.55
CA ARG A 151 12.95 -15.42 -4.93
C ARG A 151 12.16 -14.19 -4.50
N VAL A 152 11.11 -13.89 -5.27
CA VAL A 152 10.12 -12.84 -4.98
C VAL A 152 8.75 -13.48 -4.77
N PHE A 153 8.09 -13.12 -3.68
CA PHE A 153 6.72 -13.55 -3.34
C PHE A 153 5.77 -12.35 -3.42
N VAL A 154 4.66 -12.52 -4.14
CA VAL A 154 3.62 -11.49 -4.28
C VAL A 154 2.23 -12.06 -4.13
N SER A 155 1.25 -11.23 -3.75
CA SER A 155 -0.14 -11.69 -3.72
C SER A 155 -0.69 -11.90 -5.14
N ALA A 156 -0.39 -10.95 -6.04
CA ALA A 156 -0.86 -10.95 -7.42
C ALA A 156 0.15 -10.27 -8.35
N ALA A 157 0.26 -10.77 -9.58
CA ALA A 157 1.11 -10.16 -10.60
C ALA A 157 0.51 -10.26 -12.00
N THR A 158 0.80 -9.28 -12.85
CA THR A 158 0.54 -9.42 -14.29
C THR A 158 1.59 -10.32 -14.94
N GLU A 159 1.21 -11.00 -16.02
CA GLU A 159 2.13 -11.84 -16.78
C GLU A 159 3.33 -11.03 -17.29
N ARG A 160 3.05 -9.82 -17.79
CA ARG A 160 4.08 -8.89 -18.28
C ARG A 160 5.10 -8.56 -17.21
N ALA A 161 4.64 -8.31 -15.97
CA ALA A 161 5.55 -7.95 -14.89
C ALA A 161 6.43 -9.11 -14.44
N ARG A 162 5.87 -10.33 -14.33
CA ARG A 162 6.63 -11.54 -14.02
C ARG A 162 7.73 -11.77 -15.04
N GLN A 163 7.35 -11.79 -16.32
CA GLN A 163 8.30 -11.97 -17.41
C GLN A 163 9.35 -10.86 -17.46
N HIS A 164 8.98 -9.61 -17.17
CA HIS A 164 9.92 -8.50 -17.14
C HIS A 164 10.97 -8.70 -16.03
N LEU A 165 10.54 -8.98 -14.80
CA LEU A 165 11.43 -9.15 -13.66
C LEU A 165 12.34 -10.37 -13.83
N GLU A 166 11.78 -11.52 -14.23
CA GLU A 166 12.52 -12.77 -14.43
C GLU A 166 13.55 -12.64 -15.55
N ARG A 167 13.22 -11.98 -16.68
CA ARG A 167 14.20 -11.74 -17.74
C ARG A 167 15.30 -10.75 -17.34
N HIS A 168 14.96 -9.76 -16.53
CA HIS A 168 15.91 -8.71 -16.12
C HIS A 168 16.87 -9.20 -15.04
N SER A 169 16.35 -9.88 -14.02
CA SER A 169 17.10 -10.24 -12.81
C SER A 169 17.43 -11.73 -12.70
N GLY A 170 16.76 -12.59 -13.46
CA GLY A 170 16.83 -14.05 -13.29
C GLY A 170 16.10 -14.57 -12.05
N VAL A 171 15.48 -13.68 -11.25
CA VAL A 171 14.84 -14.04 -9.99
C VAL A 171 13.41 -14.54 -10.24
N PRO A 172 13.07 -15.78 -9.84
CA PRO A 172 11.73 -16.33 -10.00
C PRO A 172 10.69 -15.59 -9.15
N VAL A 173 9.48 -15.46 -9.69
CA VAL A 173 8.34 -14.84 -9.00
C VAL A 173 7.26 -15.88 -8.71
N ASP A 174 6.95 -16.05 -7.42
CA ASP A 174 5.81 -16.82 -6.94
C ASP A 174 4.66 -15.89 -6.56
N ALA A 175 3.53 -16.07 -7.23
CA ALA A 175 2.30 -15.35 -6.92
C ALA A 175 1.32 -16.27 -6.17
N TYR A 176 0.70 -15.75 -5.10
CA TYR A 176 -0.37 -16.47 -4.40
C TYR A 176 -1.56 -16.73 -5.32
N PHE A 177 -1.97 -15.71 -6.08
CA PHE A 177 -2.96 -15.88 -7.13
C PHE A 177 -2.27 -16.44 -8.38
N PRO A 178 -2.55 -17.70 -8.78
CA PRO A 178 -1.77 -18.40 -9.80
C PRO A 178 -2.06 -17.88 -11.21
N GLU A 179 -3.24 -17.32 -11.43
CA GLU A 179 -3.63 -16.76 -12.71
C GLU A 179 -3.05 -15.35 -12.88
N PRO A 180 -2.43 -15.03 -14.02
CA PRO A 180 -1.94 -13.68 -14.25
C PRO A 180 -3.08 -12.66 -14.20
N VAL A 181 -2.88 -11.58 -13.45
CA VAL A 181 -3.81 -10.44 -13.47
C VAL A 181 -3.77 -9.82 -14.86
N ARG A 182 -4.96 -9.64 -15.45
CA ARG A 182 -5.10 -9.05 -16.80
C ARG A 182 -5.34 -7.54 -16.72
N GLY A 183 -6.17 -7.08 -15.78
CA GLY A 183 -6.47 -5.67 -15.55
C GLY A 183 -5.63 -5.02 -14.45
N ASP A 184 -6.20 -3.98 -13.84
CA ASP A 184 -5.57 -3.26 -12.72
C ASP A 184 -5.64 -4.06 -11.41
N VAL A 185 -4.71 -3.76 -10.52
CA VAL A 185 -4.74 -4.23 -9.12
C VAL A 185 -5.17 -3.06 -8.25
N ILE A 186 -6.21 -3.26 -7.46
CA ILE A 186 -6.77 -2.27 -6.54
C ILE A 186 -6.58 -2.76 -5.11
N HIS A 187 -5.99 -1.93 -4.26
CA HIS A 187 -6.01 -2.17 -2.82
C HIS A 187 -7.32 -1.67 -2.23
N ALA A 188 -7.99 -2.49 -1.44
CA ALA A 188 -9.26 -2.16 -0.83
C ALA A 188 -9.14 -0.94 0.09
N HIS A 189 -8.03 -0.81 0.83
CA HIS A 189 -7.80 0.36 1.69
C HIS A 189 -7.61 1.66 0.91
N ASP A 190 -7.09 1.61 -0.33
CA ASP A 190 -6.95 2.79 -1.20
C ASP A 190 -8.32 3.32 -1.66
N VAL A 191 -9.38 2.50 -1.54
CA VAL A 191 -10.78 2.86 -1.79
C VAL A 191 -11.41 3.52 -0.55
N TYR A 192 -10.61 3.92 0.45
CA TYR A 192 -11.14 4.64 1.61
C TYR A 192 -10.22 5.79 2.03
N PRO A 193 -10.71 7.04 2.05
CA PRO A 193 -9.86 8.21 2.27
C PRO A 193 -9.18 8.23 3.65
N TRP A 194 -9.76 7.56 4.64
CA TRP A 194 -9.32 7.65 6.04
C TRP A 194 -8.52 6.43 6.53
N LEU A 195 -8.17 5.52 5.62
CA LEU A 195 -7.21 4.45 5.92
C LEU A 195 -5.77 4.89 5.58
N PRO A 196 -4.76 4.27 6.20
CA PRO A 196 -3.36 4.48 5.84
C PRO A 196 -3.13 4.10 4.37
N HIS A 197 -2.58 5.02 3.58
CA HIS A 197 -2.35 4.81 2.15
C HIS A 197 -0.92 4.30 1.91
N SER A 198 -0.76 3.52 0.84
CA SER A 198 0.56 3.16 0.27
C SER A 198 1.34 4.39 -0.27
N GLY A 199 0.70 5.55 -0.38
CA GLY A 199 1.20 6.82 -0.93
C GLY A 199 2.47 7.43 -0.29
N ARG A 200 3.08 8.36 -1.03
CA ARG A 200 4.39 8.99 -0.74
C ARG A 200 4.32 9.92 0.48
N ARG A 201 5.40 9.95 1.30
CA ARG A 201 5.66 11.09 2.19
C ARG A 201 6.00 12.31 1.33
N ALA A 202 5.20 13.36 1.42
CA ALA A 202 5.51 14.66 0.85
C ALA A 202 6.31 15.50 1.86
N GLU A 203 7.53 15.08 2.21
CA GLU A 203 8.45 15.95 2.95
C GLU A 203 9.90 15.82 2.43
N PRO A 204 10.63 16.94 2.28
CA PRO A 204 12.08 16.94 2.34
C PRO A 204 12.55 16.57 3.76
N PRO A 205 13.69 15.89 3.95
CA PRO A 205 14.22 15.61 5.28
C PRO A 205 14.47 16.91 6.07
N GLY A 206 13.88 17.05 7.26
CA GLY A 206 14.29 18.08 8.25
C GLY A 206 13.21 19.02 8.81
N THR A 207 11.93 18.87 8.49
CA THR A 207 10.85 19.71 9.06
C THR A 207 10.42 19.24 10.46
N ARG A 208 10.31 20.18 11.41
CA ARG A 208 9.92 19.95 12.83
C ARG A 208 8.40 20.01 13.08
N VAL A 209 7.59 20.00 12.03
CA VAL A 209 6.13 19.92 12.11
C VAL A 209 5.76 18.43 12.04
N PRO A 210 4.73 17.92 12.74
CA PRO A 210 4.25 16.56 12.48
C PRO A 210 3.95 16.42 10.99
N ALA A 211 4.74 15.59 10.32
CA ALA A 211 4.82 15.51 8.88
C ALA A 211 3.44 15.35 8.24
N ARG A 212 3.05 16.31 7.40
CA ARG A 212 1.83 16.18 6.59
C ARG A 212 2.08 15.16 5.51
N ARG A 213 1.42 13.99 5.59
CA ARG A 213 1.30 13.12 4.43
C ARG A 213 0.16 13.63 3.57
N ILE A 214 0.51 14.32 2.49
CA ILE A 214 -0.37 14.45 1.35
C ILE A 214 -0.28 13.13 0.60
N SER A 215 -1.39 12.41 0.45
CA SER A 215 -1.43 11.33 -0.53
C SER A 215 -1.58 12.02 -1.88
N PRO A 216 -0.56 12.04 -2.75
CA PRO A 216 -0.85 12.34 -4.13
C PRO A 216 -1.82 11.26 -4.60
N LEU A 217 -3.10 11.60 -4.73
CA LEU A 217 -4.03 10.90 -5.62
C LEU A 217 -3.65 11.19 -7.08
N LEU A 218 -2.34 11.33 -7.35
CA LEU A 218 -1.76 11.65 -8.64
C LEU A 218 -2.13 10.51 -9.57
N HIS A 219 -2.93 10.88 -10.57
CA HIS A 219 -3.07 10.25 -11.87
C HIS A 219 -2.42 8.87 -11.99
N ARG A 220 -3.27 7.85 -12.01
CA ARG A 220 -3.03 6.42 -12.30
C ARG A 220 -2.74 5.46 -11.14
N ASN A 221 -2.58 5.91 -9.89
CA ASN A 221 -2.20 5.01 -8.78
C ASN A 221 -3.04 5.09 -7.50
N GLY A 222 -4.18 5.80 -7.50
CA GLY A 222 -5.16 5.70 -6.41
C GLY A 222 -6.47 5.21 -6.99
N ALA A 223 -6.84 3.95 -6.69
CA ALA A 223 -8.02 3.29 -7.26
C ALA A 223 -9.31 4.12 -7.10
N TRP A 224 -9.41 4.84 -5.97
CA TRP A 224 -10.51 5.75 -5.65
C TRP A 224 -10.76 6.86 -6.67
N LEU A 225 -9.72 7.36 -7.36
CA LEU A 225 -9.88 8.42 -8.38
C LEU A 225 -9.73 7.93 -9.82
N SER A 226 -9.19 6.73 -10.03
CA SER A 226 -9.04 6.16 -11.38
C SER A 226 -10.31 5.48 -11.89
N ASP A 227 -11.22 5.07 -11.00
CA ASP A 227 -12.52 4.52 -11.37
C ASP A 227 -13.66 5.47 -10.90
N PRO A 228 -14.28 6.24 -11.82
CA PRO A 228 -15.39 7.13 -11.50
C PRO A 228 -16.57 6.41 -10.83
N GLU A 229 -16.74 5.11 -11.06
CA GLU A 229 -17.85 4.33 -10.51
C GLU A 229 -17.59 3.96 -9.04
N LEU A 230 -16.32 3.73 -8.66
CA LEU A 230 -15.92 3.61 -7.24
C LEU A 230 -16.15 4.92 -6.49
N ALA A 231 -15.70 6.05 -7.06
CA ALA A 231 -15.85 7.37 -6.44
C ALA A 231 -17.32 7.78 -6.29
N GLN A 232 -18.17 7.36 -7.23
CA GLN A 232 -19.60 7.68 -7.24
C GLN A 232 -20.45 6.68 -6.44
N ALA A 233 -19.89 5.55 -5.98
CA ALA A 233 -20.64 4.53 -5.25
C ALA A 233 -21.25 5.12 -3.95
N PRO A 234 -22.59 5.23 -3.85
CA PRO A 234 -23.22 5.94 -2.73
C PRO A 234 -22.88 5.36 -1.35
N ALA A 235 -22.67 4.04 -1.28
CA ALA A 235 -22.28 3.36 -0.06
C ALA A 235 -20.89 3.81 0.43
N LEU A 236 -19.90 3.86 -0.47
CA LEU A 236 -18.54 4.31 -0.15
C LEU A 236 -18.52 5.78 0.29
N ARG A 237 -19.28 6.64 -0.42
CA ARG A 237 -19.46 8.06 -0.06
C ARG A 237 -20.03 8.25 1.34
N LYS A 238 -21.06 7.46 1.67
CA LYS A 238 -21.74 7.53 2.97
C LYS A 238 -20.79 7.13 4.11
N VAL A 239 -20.03 6.05 3.92
CA VAL A 239 -19.05 5.57 4.91
C VAL A 239 -17.96 6.63 5.11
N ALA A 240 -17.38 7.18 4.04
CA ALA A 240 -16.37 8.24 4.13
C ALA A 240 -16.89 9.52 4.81
N ALA A 241 -18.14 9.92 4.58
CA ALA A 241 -18.73 11.09 5.25
C ALA A 241 -18.95 10.86 6.75
N SER A 242 -19.31 9.64 7.13
CA SER A 242 -19.63 9.28 8.53
C SER A 242 -18.40 9.39 9.44
N ALA A 243 -17.19 9.11 8.92
CA ALA A 243 -15.94 9.34 9.64
C ALA A 243 -15.73 10.82 10.01
N VAL A 244 -16.06 11.75 9.10
CA VAL A 244 -15.95 13.20 9.37
C VAL A 244 -16.97 13.64 10.41
N ASP A 245 -18.18 13.09 10.38
CA ASP A 245 -19.19 13.31 11.42
C ASP A 245 -18.70 12.83 12.79
N ARG A 246 -18.17 11.60 12.89
CA ARG A 246 -17.66 11.05 14.15
C ARG A 246 -16.46 11.82 14.69
N LEU A 247 -15.54 12.24 13.81
CA LEU A 247 -14.40 13.07 14.22
C LEU A 247 -14.86 14.46 14.71
N ARG A 248 -15.88 15.06 14.07
CA ARG A 248 -16.49 16.31 14.53
C ARG A 248 -17.09 16.15 15.93
N ASP A 249 -17.85 15.08 16.14
CA ASP A 249 -18.51 14.82 17.42
C ASP A 249 -17.48 14.59 18.53
N HIS A 250 -16.36 13.93 18.22
CA HIS A 250 -15.23 13.77 19.14
C HIS A 250 -14.52 15.09 19.47
N LEU A 251 -14.29 15.95 18.47
CA LEU A 251 -13.55 17.21 18.63
C LEU A 251 -14.40 18.35 19.21
N GLY A 252 -15.73 18.28 19.09
CA GLY A 252 -16.64 19.38 19.44
C GLY A 252 -16.52 20.61 18.53
N ARG A 253 -15.86 20.47 17.37
CA ARG A 253 -15.67 21.51 16.35
C ARG A 253 -15.56 20.89 14.96
N GLU A 254 -15.64 21.72 13.91
CA GLU A 254 -15.40 21.26 12.53
C GLU A 254 -13.97 20.69 12.41
N PRO A 255 -13.81 19.43 11.93
CA PRO A 255 -12.50 18.85 11.67
C PRO A 255 -11.84 19.50 10.46
N VAL A 256 -10.54 19.72 10.55
CA VAL A 256 -9.72 20.33 9.50
C VAL A 256 -8.57 19.40 9.07
N ALA A 257 -7.87 19.74 8.00
CA ALA A 257 -6.81 18.93 7.40
C ALA A 257 -5.78 18.39 8.41
N THR A 258 -5.39 19.18 9.41
CA THR A 258 -4.41 18.73 10.44
C THR A 258 -4.96 17.66 11.39
N ASP A 259 -6.27 17.55 11.54
CA ASP A 259 -6.88 16.59 12.46
C ASP A 259 -6.79 15.15 11.94
N VAL A 260 -6.48 14.94 10.65
CA VAL A 260 -6.28 13.60 10.07
C VAL A 260 -5.17 12.83 10.78
N ALA A 261 -4.15 13.54 11.29
CA ALA A 261 -3.07 12.91 12.06
C ALA A 261 -3.55 12.21 13.34
N LEU A 262 -4.74 12.56 13.86
CA LEU A 262 -5.35 11.86 15.01
C LEU A 262 -5.78 10.43 14.66
N LEU A 263 -6.06 10.15 13.39
CA LEU A 263 -6.46 8.83 12.92
C LEU A 263 -5.26 7.88 12.81
N GLY A 264 -4.06 8.41 12.56
CA GLY A 264 -2.82 7.64 12.51
C GLY A 264 -1.72 8.39 11.75
N THR A 265 -0.46 8.05 12.02
CA THR A 265 0.72 8.70 11.39
C THR A 265 0.85 8.44 9.90
N ASP A 266 0.22 7.37 9.41
CA ASP A 266 0.24 6.96 8.02
C ASP A 266 -1.06 7.28 7.28
N VAL A 267 -2.05 7.88 7.97
CA VAL A 267 -3.27 8.39 7.34
C VAL A 267 -2.95 9.74 6.68
N ALA A 268 -3.30 9.85 5.41
CA ALA A 268 -2.98 10.99 4.59
C ALA A 268 -4.24 11.79 4.23
N VAL A 269 -4.08 13.10 3.99
CA VAL A 269 -5.18 13.91 3.48
C VAL A 269 -5.41 13.52 2.01
N PRO A 270 -6.62 13.08 1.63
CA PRO A 270 -6.91 12.70 0.25
C PRO A 270 -7.10 13.97 -0.59
N LEU A 271 -6.18 14.24 -1.51
CA LEU A 271 -6.21 15.44 -2.37
C LEU A 271 -6.24 15.07 -3.86
N PRO A 272 -7.16 15.64 -4.66
CA PRO A 272 -7.27 15.34 -6.10
C PRO A 272 -6.07 15.85 -6.91
N SER A 273 -5.27 16.75 -6.34
CA SER A 273 -4.02 17.23 -6.94
C SER A 273 -3.01 17.57 -5.85
N ALA A 274 -1.74 17.74 -6.22
CA ALA A 274 -0.67 18.18 -5.32
C ALA A 274 -0.80 19.67 -4.88
N ALA A 275 -2.01 20.23 -4.89
CA ALA A 275 -2.26 21.59 -4.45
C ALA A 275 -1.99 21.72 -2.94
N ASP A 276 -1.34 22.82 -2.56
CA ASP A 276 -1.16 23.18 -1.16
C ASP A 276 -2.52 23.42 -0.50
N VAL A 277 -2.89 22.55 0.45
CA VAL A 277 -4.12 22.67 1.23
C VAL A 277 -3.81 23.29 2.60
N PRO A 278 -4.42 24.42 2.95
CA PRO A 278 -4.28 25.03 4.27
C PRO A 278 -4.63 24.07 5.40
N ASP A 279 -3.90 24.19 6.52
CA ASP A 279 -4.13 23.47 7.78
C ASP A 279 -5.57 23.56 8.29
N SER A 280 -6.18 24.71 8.08
CA SER A 280 -7.54 25.00 8.51
C SER A 280 -8.61 24.56 7.53
N THR A 281 -8.28 23.89 6.42
CA THR A 281 -9.29 23.47 5.43
C THR A 281 -10.19 22.40 6.02
N PRO A 282 -11.53 22.59 6.05
CA PRO A 282 -12.47 21.61 6.58
C PRO A 282 -12.42 20.27 5.85
N LEU A 283 -12.47 19.16 6.58
CA LEU A 283 -12.43 17.81 5.98
C LEU A 283 -13.62 17.55 5.06
N ARG A 284 -14.80 18.13 5.33
CA ARG A 284 -15.96 18.02 4.43
C ARG A 284 -15.69 18.62 3.06
N GLN A 285 -14.96 19.74 3.01
CA GLN A 285 -14.60 20.38 1.75
C GLN A 285 -13.64 19.50 0.96
N LEU A 286 -12.69 18.88 1.64
CA LEU A 286 -11.73 17.95 1.02
C LEU A 286 -12.42 16.70 0.51
N LEU A 287 -13.33 16.13 1.30
CA LEU A 287 -14.14 14.99 0.87
C LEU A 287 -15.02 15.36 -0.33
N ALA A 288 -15.66 16.54 -0.33
CA ALA A 288 -16.46 17.00 -1.46
C ALA A 288 -15.65 17.20 -2.75
N ALA A 289 -14.36 17.53 -2.66
CA ALA A 289 -13.48 17.63 -3.82
C ALA A 289 -13.12 16.26 -4.45
N LEU A 290 -13.42 15.16 -3.75
CA LEU A 290 -13.18 13.79 -4.19
C LEU A 290 -14.43 13.08 -4.71
N LEU A 291 -15.61 13.68 -4.51
CA LEU A 291 -16.93 13.06 -4.67
C LEU A 291 -17.81 13.78 -5.71
#